data_AF-C6LD81-F1
#
_entry.id   AF-C6LD81-F1
#
_cell.length_a   1.000
_cell.length_b   1.000
_cell.length_c   1.000
_cell.angle_alpha   90.00
_cell.angle_beta   90.00
_cell.angle_gamma   90.00
#
_symmetry.space_group_name_H-M   'P 1'
#
loop_
_entity.id
_entity.type
_entity.pdbx_description
1 polymer ?
#
loop_
_entity_poly.entity_id
_entity_poly.type
_entity_poly.pdbx_seq_one_letter_code
_entity_poly.pdbx_strand_id
1 'polypeptide(L)'
;MPMSRKERPTMTKPKEKTREELQAEIEDGKKKIRQFENREKMLRQKLSKEERRTRSHRLIVRGAVFESIVPEAKNMTDEEAAALLRFALTSEPVQEYLKKRAENGDAE
;
A
#
# COMPACT_ATOMS: atom_id res chain seq x y z
N MET A 1 53.91 52.41 21.13
CA MET A 1 52.56 52.92 20.80
C MET A 1 51.66 51.71 20.52
N PRO A 2 50.67 51.39 21.36
CA PRO A 2 49.86 50.18 21.22
C PRO A 2 48.76 50.38 20.17
N MET A 3 48.66 49.44 19.22
CA MET A 3 47.61 49.44 18.20
C MET A 3 46.30 48.93 18.81
N SER A 4 45.30 49.81 18.84
CA SER A 4 43.96 49.56 19.38
C SER A 4 43.31 48.35 18.71
N ARG A 5 43.00 47.32 19.50
CA ARG A 5 42.35 46.08 19.04
C ARG A 5 40.88 46.39 18.75
N LYS A 6 40.51 46.50 17.47
CA LYS A 6 39.11 46.59 17.03
C LYS A 6 38.32 45.41 17.61
N GLU A 7 37.37 45.71 18.47
CA GLU A 7 36.43 44.75 19.04
C GLU A 7 35.64 44.07 17.91
N ARG A 8 35.59 42.73 17.93
CA ARG A 8 34.78 41.94 16.99
C ARG A 8 33.31 42.00 17.45
N PRO A 9 32.33 42.15 16.54
CA PRO A 9 30.93 42.15 16.95
C PRO A 9 30.57 40.80 17.56
N THR A 10 29.88 40.85 18.69
CA THR A 10 29.47 39.70 19.48
C THR A 10 28.45 38.85 18.72
N MET A 11 28.61 37.53 18.82
CA MET A 11 27.69 36.52 18.28
C MET A 11 26.26 36.88 18.70
N THR A 12 25.40 37.15 17.73
CA THR A 12 23.98 37.44 17.94
C THR A 12 23.33 36.28 18.68
N LYS A 13 22.88 36.54 19.92
CA LYS A 13 22.03 35.64 20.70
C LYS A 13 20.80 35.23 19.86
N PRO A 14 20.28 34.00 19.99
CA PRO A 14 19.01 33.65 19.37
C PRO A 14 17.96 34.62 19.88
N LYS A 15 17.28 35.36 18.99
CA LYS A 15 16.10 36.14 19.39
C LYS A 15 15.09 35.14 19.95
N GLU A 16 14.67 35.33 21.19
CA GLU A 16 13.51 34.64 21.75
C GLU A 16 12.31 35.00 20.85
N LYS A 17 11.85 34.04 20.03
CA LYS A 17 10.64 34.20 19.23
C LYS A 17 9.52 34.66 20.18
N THR A 18 8.81 35.71 19.81
CA THR A 18 7.71 36.23 20.62
C THR A 18 6.62 35.16 20.77
N ARG A 19 5.93 35.16 21.91
CA ARG A 19 4.86 34.17 22.22
C ARG A 19 3.81 34.05 21.10
N GLU A 20 3.57 35.13 20.37
CA GLU A 20 2.66 35.20 19.22
C GLU A 20 3.21 34.46 17.98
N GLU A 21 4.51 34.56 17.68
CA GLU A 21 5.14 33.83 16.58
C GLU A 21 5.11 32.32 16.84
N LEU A 22 5.36 31.91 18.10
CA LEU A 22 5.26 30.51 18.51
C LEU A 22 3.83 29.97 18.42
N GLN A 23 2.82 30.78 18.76
CA GLN A 23 1.42 30.40 18.60
C GLN A 23 1.02 30.26 17.13
N ALA A 24 1.47 31.16 16.27
CA ALA A 24 1.23 31.09 14.83
C ALA A 24 1.88 29.85 14.21
N GLU A 25 3.10 29.51 14.60
CA GLU A 25 3.82 28.31 14.15
C GLU A 25 3.12 27.01 14.61
N ILE A 26 2.57 27.01 15.84
CA ILE A 26 1.76 25.89 16.34
C ILE A 26 0.45 25.75 15.54
N GLU A 27 -0.23 26.85 15.22
CA GLU A 27 -1.48 26.80 14.47
C GLU A 27 -1.27 26.37 13.01
N ASP A 28 -0.23 26.88 12.36
CA ASP A 28 0.18 26.42 11.03
C ASP A 28 0.57 24.94 11.02
N GLY A 29 1.32 24.50 12.05
CA GLY A 29 1.62 23.08 12.27
C GLY A 29 0.37 22.21 12.36
N LYS A 30 -0.65 22.64 13.13
CA LYS A 30 -1.93 21.93 13.22
C LYS A 30 -2.67 21.86 11.89
N LYS A 31 -2.65 22.95 11.10
CA LYS A 31 -3.24 22.97 9.75
C LYS A 31 -2.53 22.00 8.82
N LYS A 32 -1.19 21.95 8.86
CA LYS A 32 -0.38 21.00 8.08
C LYS A 32 -0.64 19.55 8.48
N ILE A 33 -0.76 19.24 9.77
CA ILE A 33 -1.10 17.88 10.25
C ILE A 33 -2.43 17.42 9.63
N ARG A 34 -3.47 18.25 9.71
CA ARG A 34 -4.78 17.95 9.09
C ARG A 34 -4.68 17.73 7.58
N GLN A 35 -3.87 18.51 6.88
CA GLN A 35 -3.64 18.31 5.45
C GLN A 35 -2.96 16.97 5.15
N PHE A 36 -1.94 16.60 5.94
CA PHE A 36 -1.24 15.33 5.76
C PHE A 36 -2.13 14.14 6.08
N GLU A 37 -2.94 14.19 7.14
CA GLU A 37 -3.93 13.15 7.45
C GLU A 37 -4.92 12.95 6.29
N ASN A 38 -5.40 14.04 5.68
CA ASN A 38 -6.29 13.96 4.53
C ASN A 38 -5.60 13.37 3.29
N ARG A 39 -4.34 13.75 3.04
CA ARG A 39 -3.53 13.16 1.96
C ARG A 39 -3.28 11.68 2.18
N GLU A 40 -2.97 11.28 3.41
CA GLU A 40 -2.77 9.88 3.79
C GLU A 40 -4.03 9.05 3.56
N LYS A 41 -5.20 9.54 3.99
CA LYS A 41 -6.49 8.89 3.73
C LYS A 41 -6.73 8.70 2.24
N MET A 42 -6.47 9.72 1.42
CA MET A 42 -6.61 9.60 -0.04
C MET A 42 -5.64 8.58 -0.63
N LEU A 43 -4.38 8.56 -0.17
CA LEU A 43 -3.38 7.60 -0.65
C LEU A 43 -3.77 6.17 -0.29
N ARG A 44 -4.21 5.91 0.94
CA ARG A 44 -4.73 4.59 1.37
C ARG A 44 -5.91 4.15 0.52
N GLN A 45 -6.83 5.06 0.20
CA GLN A 45 -7.98 4.75 -0.64
C GLN A 45 -7.57 4.42 -2.08
N LYS A 46 -6.62 5.17 -2.65
CA LYS A 46 -6.08 4.90 -3.99
C LYS A 46 -5.38 3.54 -4.03
N LEU A 47 -4.55 3.24 -3.03
CA LEU A 47 -3.87 1.94 -2.92
C LEU A 47 -4.89 0.79 -2.88
N SER A 48 -5.91 0.88 -2.03
CA SER A 48 -6.97 -0.13 -1.94
C SER A 48 -7.75 -0.31 -3.25
N LYS A 49 -7.97 0.76 -4.03
CA LYS A 49 -8.61 0.66 -5.35
C LYS A 49 -7.70 -0.04 -6.35
N GLU A 50 -6.41 0.28 -6.33
CA GLU A 50 -5.43 -0.32 -7.22
C GLU A 50 -5.24 -1.82 -6.93
N GLU A 51 -5.15 -2.20 -5.65
CA GLU A 51 -5.12 -3.61 -5.24
C GLU A 51 -6.35 -4.38 -5.72
N ARG A 52 -7.54 -3.78 -5.62
CA ARG A 52 -8.77 -4.38 -6.16
C ARG A 52 -8.73 -4.53 -7.67
N ARG A 53 -8.22 -3.53 -8.40
CA ARG A 53 -8.05 -3.59 -9.86
C ARG A 53 -7.09 -4.72 -10.27
N THR A 54 -5.92 -4.78 -9.65
CA THR A 54 -4.94 -5.83 -9.90
C THR A 54 -5.49 -7.22 -9.56
N ARG A 55 -6.20 -7.34 -8.43
CA ARG A 55 -6.89 -8.60 -8.07
C ARG A 55 -7.94 -8.97 -9.12
N SER A 56 -8.79 -8.03 -9.52
CA SER A 56 -9.86 -8.27 -10.48
C SER A 56 -9.32 -8.65 -11.85
N HIS A 57 -8.30 -7.93 -12.35
CA HIS A 57 -7.62 -8.27 -13.60
C HIS A 57 -7.05 -9.68 -13.56
N ARG A 58 -6.33 -10.04 -12.48
CA ARG A 58 -5.78 -11.40 -12.32
C ARG A 58 -6.88 -12.47 -12.29
N LEU A 59 -8.01 -12.21 -11.64
CA LEU A 59 -9.14 -13.15 -11.59
C LEU A 59 -9.80 -13.32 -12.96
N ILE A 60 -9.99 -12.23 -13.71
CA ILE A 60 -10.54 -12.28 -15.07
C ILE A 60 -9.63 -13.08 -15.99
N VAL A 61 -8.31 -12.81 -15.97
CA VAL A 61 -7.34 -13.55 -16.80
C VAL A 61 -7.34 -15.04 -16.46
N ARG A 62 -7.37 -15.40 -15.17
CA ARG A 62 -7.46 -16.82 -14.75
C ARG A 62 -8.80 -17.46 -15.12
N GLY A 63 -9.90 -16.71 -15.03
CA GLY A 63 -11.23 -17.15 -15.47
C GLY A 63 -11.24 -17.46 -16.97
N ALA A 64 -10.63 -16.60 -17.79
CA ALA A 64 -10.51 -16.84 -19.23
C ALA A 64 -9.72 -18.11 -19.56
N VAL A 65 -8.62 -18.37 -18.84
CA VAL A 65 -7.87 -19.63 -18.97
C VAL A 65 -8.76 -20.83 -18.60
N PHE A 66 -9.54 -20.71 -17.52
CA PHE A 66 -10.46 -21.77 -17.11
C PHE A 66 -11.54 -22.06 -18.17
N GLU A 67 -12.21 -21.02 -18.71
CA GLU A 67 -13.19 -21.16 -19.79
C GLU A 67 -12.59 -21.77 -21.06
N SER A 68 -11.30 -21.53 -21.33
CA SER A 68 -10.62 -22.15 -22.47
C SER A 68 -10.34 -23.65 -22.30
N ILE A 69 -10.18 -24.11 -21.05
CA ILE A 69 -9.93 -25.51 -20.70
C ILE A 69 -11.26 -26.27 -20.55
N VAL A 70 -12.28 -25.61 -20.02
CA VAL A 70 -13.62 -26.15 -19.79
C VAL A 70 -14.65 -25.24 -20.47
N PRO A 71 -14.88 -25.40 -21.78
CA PRO A 71 -15.86 -24.59 -22.52
C PRO A 71 -17.28 -24.67 -21.95
N GLU A 72 -17.62 -25.79 -21.33
CA GLU A 72 -18.91 -26.02 -20.65
C GLU A 72 -19.12 -25.08 -19.47
N ALA A 73 -18.03 -24.57 -18.87
CA ALA A 73 -18.11 -23.64 -17.75
C ALA A 73 -18.71 -22.28 -18.13
N LYS A 74 -18.71 -21.92 -19.43
CA LYS A 74 -19.28 -20.65 -19.91
C LYS A 74 -20.77 -20.48 -19.59
N ASN A 75 -21.50 -21.59 -19.52
CA ASN A 75 -22.94 -21.59 -19.26
C ASN A 75 -23.28 -22.06 -17.83
N MET A 76 -22.26 -22.38 -17.01
CA MET A 76 -22.45 -22.81 -15.62
C MET A 76 -22.83 -21.63 -14.74
N THR A 77 -23.64 -21.88 -13.71
CA THR A 77 -23.82 -20.90 -12.64
C THR A 77 -22.60 -20.83 -11.73
N ASP A 78 -22.48 -19.76 -10.94
CA ASP A 78 -21.39 -19.62 -9.98
C ASP A 78 -21.37 -20.79 -8.97
N GLU A 79 -22.53 -21.33 -8.61
CA GLU A 79 -22.64 -22.50 -7.73
C GLU A 79 -22.13 -23.78 -8.40
N GLU A 80 -22.48 -24.02 -9.65
CA GLU A 80 -22.03 -25.19 -10.42
C GLU A 80 -20.52 -25.14 -10.66
N ALA A 81 -19.99 -23.97 -11.04
CA ALA A 81 -18.56 -23.74 -11.17
C ALA A 81 -17.83 -23.97 -9.84
N ALA A 82 -18.37 -23.49 -8.73
CA ALA A 82 -17.81 -23.72 -7.40
C ALA A 82 -17.84 -25.20 -6.99
N ALA A 83 -18.92 -25.93 -7.30
CA ALA A 83 -19.03 -27.35 -7.03
C ALA A 83 -17.99 -28.16 -7.84
N LEU A 84 -17.85 -27.84 -9.13
CA LEU A 84 -16.85 -28.44 -10.03
C LEU A 84 -15.43 -28.19 -9.52
N LEU A 85 -15.11 -26.95 -9.14
CA LEU A 85 -13.80 -26.60 -8.61
C LEU A 85 -13.52 -27.32 -7.29
N ARG A 86 -14.48 -27.40 -6.37
CA ARG A 86 -14.32 -28.17 -5.13
C ARG A 86 -14.03 -29.63 -5.43
N PHE A 87 -14.81 -30.25 -6.32
CA PHE A 87 -14.62 -31.64 -6.70
C PHE A 87 -13.23 -31.87 -7.32
N ALA A 88 -12.84 -31.06 -8.32
CA ALA A 88 -11.55 -31.18 -8.99
C ALA A 88 -10.37 -30.95 -8.04
N LEU A 89 -10.47 -29.96 -7.16
CA LEU A 89 -9.40 -29.62 -6.22
C LEU A 89 -9.31 -30.59 -5.03
N THR A 90 -10.35 -31.38 -4.73
CA THR A 90 -10.28 -32.44 -3.70
C THR A 90 -9.61 -33.72 -4.17
N SER A 91 -9.28 -33.84 -5.46
CA SER A 91 -8.56 -35.01 -5.97
C SER A 91 -7.11 -35.07 -5.46
N GLU A 92 -6.65 -36.27 -5.10
CA GLU A 92 -5.27 -36.51 -4.60
C GLU A 92 -4.18 -35.94 -5.52
N PRO A 93 -4.24 -36.11 -6.86
CA PRO A 93 -3.18 -35.60 -7.75
C PRO A 93 -3.04 -34.07 -7.68
N VAL A 94 -4.15 -33.35 -7.53
CA VAL A 94 -4.16 -31.89 -7.43
C VAL A 94 -3.62 -31.45 -6.08
N GLN A 95 -3.99 -32.13 -5.00
CA GLN A 95 -3.47 -31.85 -3.65
C GLN A 95 -1.95 -32.08 -3.58
N GLU A 96 -1.45 -33.18 -4.15
CA GLU A 96 -0.01 -33.45 -4.23
C GLU A 96 0.73 -32.40 -5.05
N TYR A 97 0.17 -32.00 -6.20
CA TYR A 97 0.75 -30.94 -7.02
C TYR A 97 0.84 -29.61 -6.26
N LEU A 98 -0.22 -29.22 -5.55
CA LEU A 98 -0.26 -28.00 -4.76
C LEU A 98 0.73 -28.06 -3.58
N LYS A 99 0.83 -29.21 -2.90
CA LYS A 99 1.77 -29.42 -1.79
C LYS A 99 3.22 -29.31 -2.26
N LYS A 100 3.60 -30.01 -3.33
CA LYS A 100 4.95 -29.90 -3.93
C LYS A 100 5.29 -28.48 -4.36
N ARG A 101 4.31 -27.73 -4.87
CA ARG A 101 4.52 -26.33 -5.24
C ARG A 101 4.70 -25.42 -4.03
N ALA A 102 3.97 -25.65 -2.94
CA ALA A 102 4.14 -24.89 -1.70
C ALA A 102 5.52 -25.16 -1.08
N GLU A 103 5.93 -26.44 -0.99
CA GLU A 103 7.24 -26.85 -0.47
C GLU A 103 8.41 -26.26 -1.27
N ASN A 104 8.28 -26.12 -2.59
CA ASN A 104 9.32 -25.51 -3.42
C ASN A 104 9.32 -23.97 -3.37
N GLY A 105 8.21 -23.34 -2.99
CA GLY A 105 8.08 -21.88 -2.90
C GLY A 105 8.58 -21.30 -1.56
N ASP A 106 8.70 -22.13 -0.53
CA ASP A 106 9.27 -21.77 0.77
C ASP A 106 10.82 -21.86 0.80
N ALA A 107 11.44 -22.24 -0.31
CA ALA A 107 12.90 -22.38 -0.47
C ALA A 107 13.58 -21.17 -1.15
N GLU A 108 12.86 -20.06 -1.36
CA GLU A 108 13.37 -18.78 -1.90
C GLU A 108 13.41 -17.67 -0.84
#